data_AF-A0A527YPP8-F1
#
_entry.id   AF-A0A527YPP8-F1
#
_cell.length_a   1.000
_cell.length_b   1.000
_cell.length_c   1.000
_cell.angle_alpha   90.00
_cell.angle_beta   90.00
_cell.angle_gamma   90.00
#
_symmetry.space_group_name_H-M   'P 1'
#
loop_
_entity.id
_entity.type
_entity.pdbx_description
1 polymer ?
#
loop_
_entity_poly.entity_id
_entity_poly.type
_entity_poly.pdbx_seq_one_letter_code
_entity_poly.pdbx_strand_id
1 'polypeptide(L)'
;LTAAEARRLEPKLRCTAALQSPATGIIDSHALMLALLGDAEEHGAVLSLNTRIVSGRIEGGRIEGGRIVLDTIDSTSGERFEIAAARFVNAAGLGATALA
;
A
#
# COMPACT_ATOMS: atom_id res chain seq x y z
N LEU A 1 -21.73 -17.76 -20.17
CA LEU A 1 -22.82 -18.61 -19.68
C LEU A 1 -24.16 -18.04 -20.12
N THR A 2 -25.02 -18.90 -20.66
CA THR A 2 -26.44 -18.59 -20.83
C THR A 2 -27.09 -18.36 -19.45
N ALA A 3 -28.24 -17.70 -19.42
CA ALA A 3 -28.99 -17.48 -18.16
C ALA A 3 -29.35 -18.79 -17.44
N ALA A 4 -29.61 -19.87 -18.20
CA ALA A 4 -29.92 -21.18 -17.62
C ALA A 4 -28.68 -21.83 -16.99
N GLU A 5 -27.53 -21.77 -17.66
CA GLU A 5 -26.26 -22.26 -17.10
C GLU A 5 -25.86 -21.48 -15.84
N ALA A 6 -26.06 -20.15 -15.84
CA ALA A 6 -25.77 -19.31 -14.69
C ALA A 6 -26.70 -19.61 -13.49
N ARG A 7 -28.00 -19.84 -13.73
CA ARG A 7 -28.95 -20.25 -12.66
C ARG A 7 -28.70 -21.66 -12.14
N ARG A 8 -28.11 -22.54 -12.93
CA ARG A 8 -27.69 -23.87 -12.45
C ARG A 8 -26.55 -23.76 -11.43
N LEU A 9 -25.66 -22.77 -11.58
CA LEU A 9 -24.60 -22.48 -10.61
C LEU A 9 -25.14 -21.66 -9.41
N GLU A 10 -25.94 -20.64 -9.68
CA GLU A 10 -26.47 -19.71 -8.68
C GLU A 10 -28.00 -19.57 -8.81
N PRO A 11 -28.81 -20.40 -8.13
CA PRO A 11 -30.27 -20.51 -8.36
C PRO A 11 -31.06 -19.22 -8.12
N LYS A 12 -30.55 -18.31 -7.30
CA LYS A 12 -31.20 -17.02 -6.99
C LYS A 12 -30.83 -15.90 -7.98
N LEU A 13 -29.93 -16.16 -8.94
CA LEU A 13 -29.42 -15.16 -9.86
C LEU A 13 -30.46 -14.75 -10.92
N ARG A 14 -30.61 -13.43 -11.12
CA ARG A 14 -31.40 -12.85 -12.21
C ARG A 14 -30.46 -12.14 -13.19
N CYS A 15 -30.27 -12.70 -14.38
CA CYS A 15 -29.45 -12.13 -15.44
C CYS A 15 -29.89 -12.62 -16.83
N THR A 16 -29.49 -11.88 -17.87
CA THR A 16 -29.68 -12.28 -19.29
C THR A 16 -28.60 -13.26 -19.76
N ALA A 17 -27.37 -13.07 -19.30
CA ALA A 17 -26.22 -13.94 -19.50
C ALA A 17 -25.19 -13.60 -18.41
N ALA A 18 -24.15 -14.43 -18.26
CA ALA A 18 -23.07 -14.19 -17.30
C ALA A 18 -21.69 -14.50 -17.88
N LEU A 19 -20.68 -13.77 -17.42
CA LEU A 19 -19.26 -14.08 -17.59
C LEU A 19 -18.75 -14.73 -16.31
N GLN A 20 -18.23 -15.95 -16.43
CA GLN A 20 -17.60 -16.63 -15.31
C GLN A 20 -16.09 -16.43 -15.41
N SER A 21 -15.48 -15.93 -14.34
CA SER A 21 -14.03 -15.86 -14.18
C SER A 21 -13.62 -16.82 -13.06
N PRO A 22 -13.23 -18.07 -13.39
CA PRO A 22 -12.92 -19.10 -12.39
C PRO A 22 -11.75 -18.74 -11.47
N ALA A 23 -10.88 -17.83 -11.91
CA ALA A 23 -9.73 -17.36 -11.15
C ALA A 23 -10.05 -16.19 -10.19
N THR A 24 -11.24 -15.58 -10.29
CA THR A 24 -11.63 -14.51 -9.36
C THR A 24 -11.97 -15.12 -8.00
N GLY A 25 -11.40 -14.59 -6.93
CA GLY A 25 -11.59 -15.10 -5.58
C GLY A 25 -11.53 -14.02 -4.51
N ILE A 26 -11.50 -14.46 -3.27
CA ILE A 26 -11.35 -13.64 -2.07
C ILE A 26 -10.02 -13.99 -1.39
N ILE A 27 -9.43 -13.02 -0.69
CA ILE A 27 -8.23 -13.21 0.12
C ILE A 27 -8.44 -12.59 1.50
N ASP A 28 -7.74 -13.12 2.50
CA ASP A 28 -7.55 -12.41 3.76
C ASP A 28 -6.48 -11.34 3.54
N SER A 29 -6.93 -10.09 3.42
CA SER A 29 -6.03 -8.97 3.15
C SER A 29 -5.11 -8.66 4.33
N HIS A 30 -5.55 -8.89 5.57
CA HIS A 30 -4.72 -8.64 6.74
C HIS A 30 -3.60 -9.67 6.85
N ALA A 31 -3.92 -10.95 6.69
CA ALA A 31 -2.92 -12.01 6.65
C ALA A 31 -1.91 -11.82 5.51
N LEU A 32 -2.38 -11.41 4.32
CA LEU A 32 -1.49 -11.08 3.20
C LEU A 32 -0.52 -9.94 3.55
N MET A 33 -1.02 -8.85 4.16
CA MET A 33 -0.16 -7.73 4.55
C MET A 33 0.89 -8.14 5.59
N LEU A 34 0.53 -8.99 6.56
CA LEU A 34 1.48 -9.51 7.54
C LEU A 34 2.52 -10.45 6.92
N ALA A 35 2.12 -11.30 5.97
CA ALA A 35 3.05 -12.17 5.25
C ALA A 35 4.08 -11.34 4.45
N LEU A 36 3.61 -10.33 3.70
CA LEU A 36 4.50 -9.44 2.95
C LEU A 36 5.43 -8.62 3.84
N LEU A 37 4.95 -8.19 5.01
CA LEU A 37 5.79 -7.53 6.01
C LEU A 37 6.87 -8.49 6.54
N GLY A 38 6.49 -9.73 6.88
CA GLY A 38 7.43 -10.75 7.33
C GLY A 38 8.52 -11.04 6.29
N ASP A 39 8.14 -11.22 5.02
CA ASP A 39 9.09 -11.39 3.92
C ASP A 39 10.04 -10.18 3.81
N ALA A 40 9.53 -8.95 3.94
CA ALA A 40 10.36 -7.75 3.85
C ALA A 40 11.34 -7.64 5.03
N GLU A 41 10.89 -7.91 6.26
CA GLU A 41 11.72 -7.89 7.46
C GLU A 41 12.81 -8.98 7.42
N GLU A 42 12.49 -10.18 6.91
CA GLU A 42 13.48 -11.24 6.69
C GLU A 42 14.60 -10.82 5.72
N HIS A 43 14.27 -9.94 4.76
CA HIS A 43 15.23 -9.35 3.82
C HIS A 43 15.83 -8.01 4.31
N GLY A 44 15.66 -7.66 5.59
CA GLY A 44 16.31 -6.52 6.24
C GLY A 44 15.56 -5.19 6.15
N ALA A 45 14.29 -5.18 5.73
CA ALA A 45 13.45 -3.99 5.85
C ALA A 45 13.07 -3.73 7.32
N VAL A 46 12.75 -2.48 7.64
CA VAL A 46 12.27 -2.07 8.98
C VAL A 46 10.95 -1.34 8.84
N LEU A 47 9.94 -1.78 9.58
CA LEU A 47 8.67 -1.08 9.70
C LEU A 47 8.68 -0.16 10.92
N SER A 48 8.46 1.14 10.68
CA SER A 48 8.28 2.14 11.73
C SER A 48 6.82 2.62 11.74
N LEU A 49 6.01 2.01 12.61
CA LEU A 49 4.62 2.42 12.83
C LEU A 49 4.55 3.73 13.64
N ASN A 50 3.40 4.39 13.57
CA ASN A 50 3.15 5.70 14.20
C ASN A 50 4.05 6.85 13.71
N THR A 51 4.95 6.61 12.78
CA THR A 51 5.81 7.64 12.17
C THR A 51 5.10 8.32 11.01
N ARG A 52 4.56 9.51 11.25
CA ARG A 52 3.89 10.30 10.21
C ARG A 52 4.89 11.24 9.54
N ILE A 53 5.00 11.16 8.21
CA ILE A 53 5.74 12.15 7.43
C ILE A 53 4.90 13.42 7.34
N VAL A 54 5.50 14.58 7.66
CA VAL A 54 4.80 15.88 7.63
C VAL A 54 5.32 16.82 6.54
N SER A 55 6.59 16.67 6.15
CA SER A 55 7.21 17.40 5.05
C SER A 55 8.44 16.66 4.55
N GLY A 56 8.95 17.07 3.39
CA GLY A 56 10.19 16.57 2.86
C GLY A 56 10.91 17.61 2.01
N ARG A 57 12.24 17.49 1.93
CA ARG A 57 13.10 18.36 1.13
C ARG A 57 14.18 17.57 0.41
N ILE A 58 14.66 18.10 -0.70
CA ILE A 58 15.81 17.56 -1.43
C ILE A 58 17.05 18.35 -1.03
N GLU A 59 18.04 17.65 -0.48
CA GLU A 59 19.36 18.21 -0.17
C GLU A 59 20.38 17.71 -1.20
N GLY A 60 21.33 18.56 -1.61
CA GLY A 60 22.41 18.16 -2.54
C GLY A 60 22.04 18.22 -4.03
N GLY A 61 20.88 18.78 -4.40
CA GLY A 61 20.44 18.92 -5.79
C GLY A 61 19.73 17.67 -6.35
N ARG A 62 19.25 17.75 -7.60
CA ARG A 62 18.46 16.68 -8.26
C ARG A 62 19.32 15.69 -9.07
N ILE A 63 20.64 15.87 -9.07
CA ILE A 63 21.63 15.06 -9.81
C ILE A 63 22.50 14.34 -8.76
N GLU A 64 23.26 13.31 -9.16
CA GLU A 64 24.11 12.44 -8.31
C GLU A 64 24.60 13.07 -7.01
N GLY A 65 24.28 12.41 -5.89
CA GLY A 65 24.63 12.85 -4.53
C GLY A 65 23.48 13.48 -3.74
N GLY A 66 22.34 13.78 -4.39
CA GLY A 66 21.14 14.27 -3.71
C GLY A 66 20.47 13.23 -2.80
N ARG A 67 19.90 13.69 -1.68
CA ARG A 67 19.09 12.87 -0.76
C ARG A 67 17.77 13.55 -0.45
N ILE A 68 16.77 12.74 -0.12
CA ILE A 68 15.45 13.19 0.34
C ILE A 68 15.48 13.11 1.86
N VAL A 69 15.30 14.25 2.52
CA VAL A 69 15.16 14.32 3.97
C VAL A 69 13.69 14.53 4.29
N LEU A 70 13.14 13.62 5.10
CA LEU A 70 11.75 13.60 5.53
C LEU A 70 11.68 14.06 6.97
N ASP A 71 10.83 15.03 7.25
CA ASP A 71 10.48 15.43 8.61
C ASP A 71 9.33 14.54 9.07
N THR A 72 9.50 13.91 10.23
CA THR A 72 8.51 13.00 10.80
C THR A 72 8.02 13.47 12.17
N ILE A 73 6.83 13.01 12.53
CA ILE A 73 6.26 13.14 13.87
C ILE A 73 5.79 11.76 14.33
N ASP A 74 6.24 11.32 15.50
CA ASP A 74 5.65 10.18 16.19
C ASP A 74 4.21 10.54 16.59
N SER A 75 3.25 9.76 16.10
CA SER A 75 1.82 10.00 16.27
C SER A 75 1.32 9.77 17.70
N THR A 76 2.11 9.08 18.52
CA THR A 76 1.83 8.77 19.91
C THR A 76 2.45 9.81 20.85
N SER A 77 3.74 10.12 20.67
CA SER A 77 4.49 11.01 21.58
C SER A 77 4.54 12.48 21.12
N GLY A 78 4.37 12.73 19.82
CA GLY A 78 4.57 14.05 19.22
C GLY A 78 6.04 14.41 18.98
N GLU A 79 6.97 13.51 19.30
CA GLU A 79 8.40 13.71 19.06
C GLU A 79 8.70 13.83 17.56
N ARG A 80 9.69 14.68 17.23
CA ARG A 80 10.10 14.95 15.85
C ARG A 80 11.49 14.39 15.59
N PHE A 81 11.65 13.78 14.44
CA PHE A 81 12.95 13.37 13.93
C PHE A 81 13.00 13.46 12.40
N GLU A 82 14.20 13.31 11.84
CA GLU A 82 14.41 13.31 10.40
C GLU A 82 14.85 11.93 9.91
N ILE A 83 14.36 11.54 8.73
CA ILE A 83 14.83 10.37 8.01
C ILE A 83 15.40 10.81 6.66
N ALA A 84 16.67 10.50 6.41
CA ALA A 84 17.29 10.73 5.12
C ALA A 84 17.32 9.45 4.28
N ALA A 85 16.89 9.52 3.03
CA ALA A 85 16.89 8.40 2.10
C ALA A 85 17.36 8.83 0.70
N ALA A 86 18.02 7.92 -0.02
CA ALA A 86 18.40 8.15 -1.41
C ALA A 86 17.18 8.12 -2.36
N ARG A 87 16.10 7.43 -1.97
CA ARG A 87 14.85 7.29 -2.71
C ARG A 87 13.68 7.33 -1.74
N PHE A 88 12.57 7.90 -2.19
CA PHE A 88 11.32 7.93 -1.46
C PHE A 88 10.19 7.46 -2.38
N VAL A 89 9.36 6.53 -1.90
CA VAL A 89 8.20 6.01 -2.63
C VAL A 89 6.94 6.47 -1.90
N ASN A 90 6.16 7.34 -2.53
CA ASN A 90 4.88 7.79 -1.99
C ASN A 90 3.80 6.74 -2.28
N ALA A 91 3.48 5.93 -1.28
CA ALA A 91 2.41 4.93 -1.30
C ALA A 91 1.33 5.22 -0.25
N ALA A 92 1.09 6.50 0.07
CA ALA A 92 0.22 6.92 1.18
C ALA A 92 -1.31 6.82 0.90
N GLY A 93 -1.73 6.10 -0.13
CA GLY A 93 -3.15 5.95 -0.50
C GLY A 93 -3.85 7.30 -0.70
N LEU A 94 -4.94 7.54 0.02
CA LEU A 94 -5.69 8.81 -0.02
C LEU A 94 -4.84 10.02 0.45
N GLY A 95 -3.80 9.80 1.23
CA GLY A 95 -2.88 10.84 1.69
C GLY A 95 -1.80 11.23 0.67
N ALA A 96 -1.71 10.54 -0.47
CA ALA A 96 -0.61 10.73 -1.42
C ALA A 96 -0.54 12.16 -1.97
N THR A 97 -1.69 12.76 -2.32
CA THR A 97 -1.74 14.13 -2.87
C THR A 97 -1.35 15.18 -1.83
N ALA A 98 -1.74 15.00 -0.57
CA ALA A 98 -1.39 15.95 0.48
C ALA A 98 0.12 15.96 0.78
N LEU A 99 0.82 14.88 0.43
CA LEU A 99 2.26 14.73 0.62
C LEU A 99 3.10 15.13 -0.62
N ALA A 100 2.47 15.35 -1.78
CA ALA A 100 3.15 15.55 -3.07
C ALA A 100 3.65 16.99 -3.31
#